data_AF-A0A940BP84-F1
#
_entry.id   AF-A0A940BP84-F1
#
_cell.length_a   1.000
_cell.length_b   1.000
_cell.length_c   1.000
_cell.angle_alpha   90.00
_cell.angle_beta   90.00
_cell.angle_gamma   90.00
#
_symmetry.space_group_name_H-M   'P 1'
#
loop_
_entity.id
_entity.type
_entity.pdbx_description
1 polymer ?
#
loop_
_entity_poly.entity_id
_entity_poly.type
_entity_poly.pdbx_seq_one_letter_code
_entity_poly.pdbx_strand_id
1 'polypeptide(L)'
;MSEVNNALQTMVEKLWEEKKYNTLRDVLSTMQPAQVADLLSHMPENAPAMLFRLMPKELAADTFVEMEPDMQEKLIRSFSDTELKGVLNELYMDDAVDLVEEMPANVVRRILAAADPEMRKSINELLKYPEDSAGSIMTTEFVALLPHMTAADALTSIRRTGTDKETVNTCYIIDQQRTLLGAVTLAAIVMAREDQTMEELMEENVVSVGTLEDQETVARMFSDYNLNVMPVVDKENRLVGIVTVDDAIDVMEEEATEDISKMAAITPTDKPYLKTSVFTLYKSRIPWLLLLMLSATFTGMIITHFEHTLSFSIALTAAIPMLMDTGGNCGSQSSVTVIRALSLGELHFTDLLKVWWKEVRVAAMCGVTLASANFLKLILVDRIAPLIAGCICLTLLAAVLIAKFVGCTLPILADKLGFDPAVMASPFITTIVDALSLLIFCGFAGMLLIGTTV
;
A
#
# COMPACT_ATOMS: atom_id res chain seq x y z
N MET A 1 -9.29 -2.75 -24.22
CA MET A 1 -10.11 -1.77 -23.47
C MET A 1 -9.83 -0.34 -23.89
N SER A 2 -8.58 0.08 -24.14
CA SER A 2 -8.27 1.49 -24.52
C SER A 2 -8.92 2.00 -25.82
N GLU A 3 -9.00 1.19 -26.89
CA GLU A 3 -9.63 1.64 -28.15
C GLU A 3 -11.16 1.80 -28.06
N VAL A 4 -11.80 0.98 -27.22
CA VAL A 4 -13.26 1.06 -26.98
C VAL A 4 -13.58 2.27 -26.09
N ASN A 5 -12.79 2.52 -25.05
CA ASN A 5 -12.93 3.73 -24.22
C ASN A 5 -12.75 5.00 -25.05
N ASN A 6 -11.76 5.05 -25.95
CA ASN A 6 -11.54 6.23 -26.81
C ASN A 6 -12.70 6.50 -27.77
N ALA A 7 -13.27 5.45 -28.40
CA ALA A 7 -14.42 5.61 -29.29
C ALA A 7 -15.67 6.08 -28.53
N LEU A 8 -15.88 5.54 -27.33
CA LEU A 8 -17.01 5.87 -26.48
C LEU A 8 -16.88 7.29 -25.90
N GLN A 9 -15.69 7.68 -25.49
CA GLN A 9 -15.37 9.05 -25.06
C GLN A 9 -15.64 10.05 -26.18
N THR A 10 -15.15 9.80 -27.39
CA THR A 10 -15.40 10.66 -28.56
C THR A 10 -16.91 10.77 -28.85
N MET A 11 -17.66 9.68 -28.67
CA MET A 11 -19.11 9.68 -28.84
C MET A 11 -19.81 10.54 -27.78
N VAL A 12 -19.44 10.42 -26.50
CA VAL A 12 -20.02 11.20 -25.41
C VAL A 12 -19.66 12.69 -25.54
N GLU A 13 -18.42 13.02 -25.87
CA GLU A 13 -17.98 14.39 -26.18
C GLU A 13 -18.83 14.99 -27.31
N LYS A 14 -19.04 14.26 -28.40
CA LYS A 14 -19.87 14.72 -29.51
C LYS A 14 -21.32 14.92 -29.10
N LEU A 15 -21.90 13.98 -28.34
CA LEU A 15 -23.28 14.11 -27.85
C LEU A 15 -23.44 15.29 -26.89
N TRP A 16 -22.40 15.59 -26.11
CA TRP A 16 -22.32 16.75 -25.24
C TRP A 16 -22.27 18.06 -26.03
N GLU A 17 -21.41 18.17 -27.03
CA GLU A 17 -21.34 19.33 -27.93
C GLU A 17 -22.66 19.57 -28.67
N GLU A 18 -23.31 18.49 -29.13
CA GLU A 18 -24.62 18.52 -29.79
C GLU A 18 -25.79 18.73 -28.81
N LYS A 19 -25.54 18.83 -27.50
CA LYS A 19 -26.54 19.01 -26.43
C LYS A 19 -27.65 17.96 -26.40
N LYS A 20 -27.32 16.71 -26.77
CA LYS A 20 -28.25 15.57 -26.81
C LYS A 20 -28.38 14.91 -25.43
N TYR A 21 -28.91 15.64 -24.45
CA TYR A 21 -28.93 15.21 -23.03
C TYR A 21 -29.71 13.91 -22.78
N ASN A 22 -30.82 13.67 -23.50
CA ASN A 22 -31.57 12.42 -23.34
C ASN A 22 -30.75 11.21 -23.77
N THR A 23 -30.09 11.31 -24.93
CA THR A 23 -29.22 10.23 -25.44
C THR A 23 -28.00 10.04 -24.54
N LEU A 24 -27.45 11.13 -23.99
CA LEU A 24 -26.36 11.04 -22.99
C LEU A 24 -26.81 10.28 -21.75
N ARG A 25 -27.98 10.60 -21.20
CA ARG A 25 -28.54 9.88 -20.06
C ARG A 25 -28.68 8.39 -20.36
N ASP A 26 -29.26 8.05 -21.53
CA ASP A 26 -29.48 6.65 -21.92
C ASP A 26 -28.15 5.90 -22.04
N VAL A 27 -27.12 6.52 -22.60
CA VAL A 27 -25.78 5.93 -22.72
C VAL A 27 -25.13 5.77 -21.35
N LEU A 28 -25.09 6.83 -20.54
CA LEU A 28 -24.49 6.80 -19.21
C LEU A 28 -25.15 5.76 -18.31
N SER A 29 -26.47 5.61 -18.39
CA SER A 29 -27.23 4.63 -17.60
C SER A 29 -26.93 3.17 -17.96
N THR A 30 -26.17 2.91 -19.03
CA THR A 30 -25.74 1.56 -19.44
C THR A 30 -24.26 1.28 -19.16
N MET A 31 -23.53 2.28 -18.66
CA MET A 31 -22.11 2.18 -18.33
C MET A 31 -21.92 1.77 -16.88
N GLN A 32 -20.75 1.20 -16.57
CA GLN A 32 -20.35 0.94 -15.19
C GLN A 32 -19.86 2.23 -14.50
N PRO A 33 -20.06 2.38 -13.18
CA PRO A 33 -19.61 3.55 -12.41
C PRO A 33 -18.16 3.97 -12.70
N ALA A 34 -17.20 3.04 -12.56
CA ALA A 34 -15.78 3.29 -12.85
C ALA A 34 -15.52 3.82 -14.28
N GLN A 35 -16.25 3.32 -15.29
CA GLN A 35 -16.13 3.81 -16.66
C GLN A 35 -16.67 5.22 -16.82
N VAL A 36 -17.73 5.57 -16.08
CA VAL A 36 -18.28 6.92 -16.07
C VAL A 36 -17.34 7.87 -15.35
N ALA A 37 -16.73 7.47 -14.22
CA ALA A 37 -15.75 8.27 -13.50
C ALA A 37 -14.54 8.60 -14.39
N ASP A 38 -13.95 7.59 -15.05
CA ASP A 38 -12.85 7.75 -16.01
C ASP A 38 -13.25 8.69 -17.16
N LEU A 39 -14.41 8.48 -17.76
CA LEU A 39 -14.93 9.33 -18.83
C LEU A 39 -15.08 10.79 -18.38
N LEU A 40 -15.68 11.03 -17.22
CA LEU A 40 -15.94 12.37 -16.70
C LEU A 40 -14.63 13.12 -16.39
N SER A 41 -13.57 12.41 -15.98
CA SER A 41 -12.26 13.01 -15.70
C SER A 41 -11.61 13.67 -16.93
N HIS A 42 -11.97 13.21 -18.13
CA HIS A 42 -11.47 13.73 -19.41
C HIS A 42 -12.39 14.77 -20.05
N MET A 43 -13.57 15.01 -19.48
CA MET A 43 -14.55 15.96 -20.02
C MET A 43 -14.21 17.42 -19.64
N PRO A 44 -14.73 18.41 -20.39
CA PRO A 44 -14.55 19.83 -20.05
C PRO A 44 -15.07 20.17 -18.65
N GLU A 45 -14.46 21.12 -17.94
CA GLU A 45 -14.75 21.40 -16.51
C GLU A 45 -16.23 21.69 -16.17
N ASN A 46 -17.02 22.14 -17.14
CA ASN A 46 -18.45 22.42 -16.94
C ASN A 46 -19.36 21.20 -17.17
N ALA A 47 -18.82 20.10 -17.69
CA ALA A 47 -19.60 18.92 -18.04
C ALA A 47 -19.92 17.99 -16.86
N PRO A 48 -18.98 17.65 -15.96
CA PRO A 48 -19.21 16.69 -14.90
C PRO A 48 -20.45 16.98 -14.05
N ALA A 49 -20.60 18.21 -13.54
CA ALA A 49 -21.74 18.57 -12.70
C ALA A 49 -23.10 18.44 -13.42
N MET A 50 -23.14 18.66 -14.74
CA MET A 50 -24.39 18.50 -15.50
C MET A 50 -24.64 17.05 -15.89
N LEU A 51 -23.61 16.31 -16.28
CA LEU A 51 -23.72 14.88 -16.57
C LEU A 51 -24.12 14.10 -15.32
N PHE A 52 -23.57 14.48 -14.15
CA PHE A 52 -23.97 13.97 -12.85
C PHE A 52 -25.47 14.10 -12.60
N ARG A 53 -26.06 15.26 -12.88
CA ARG A 53 -27.50 15.51 -12.73
C ARG A 53 -28.38 14.72 -13.71
N LEU A 54 -27.82 14.22 -14.80
CA LEU A 54 -28.55 13.41 -15.78
C LEU A 54 -28.61 11.94 -15.38
N MET A 55 -27.69 11.49 -14.53
CA MET A 55 -27.62 10.11 -14.07
C MET A 55 -28.73 9.78 -13.06
N PRO A 56 -29.18 8.51 -13.00
CA PRO A 56 -29.89 7.98 -11.84
C PRO A 56 -29.09 8.22 -10.55
N LYS A 57 -29.76 8.36 -9.41
CA LYS A 57 -29.11 8.70 -8.13
C LYS A 57 -28.09 7.65 -7.68
N GLU A 58 -28.48 6.37 -7.70
CA GLU A 58 -27.62 5.23 -7.37
C GLU A 58 -26.35 5.25 -8.23
N LEU A 59 -26.49 5.22 -9.56
CA LEU A 59 -25.34 5.30 -10.48
C LEU A 59 -24.48 6.55 -10.22
N ALA A 60 -25.08 7.69 -9.90
CA ALA A 60 -24.35 8.92 -9.62
C ALA A 60 -23.54 8.83 -8.32
N ALA A 61 -24.07 8.18 -7.28
CA ALA A 61 -23.38 7.94 -6.02
C ALA A 61 -22.22 6.96 -6.22
N ASP A 62 -22.46 5.80 -6.84
CA ASP A 62 -21.39 4.83 -7.15
C ASP A 62 -20.29 5.46 -8.01
N THR A 63 -20.68 6.26 -9.02
CA THR A 63 -19.72 6.96 -9.87
C THR A 63 -18.94 8.01 -9.07
N PHE A 64 -19.54 8.61 -8.04
CA PHE A 64 -18.89 9.60 -7.20
C PHE A 64 -17.79 8.99 -6.35
N VAL A 65 -18.02 7.80 -5.79
CA VAL A 65 -17.02 7.03 -5.02
C VAL A 65 -15.80 6.74 -5.88
N GLU A 66 -16.03 6.26 -7.10
CA GLU A 66 -14.99 5.92 -8.09
C GLU A 66 -14.21 7.13 -8.65
N MET A 67 -14.57 8.37 -8.28
CA MET A 67 -13.86 9.56 -8.73
C MET A 67 -12.69 9.92 -7.84
N GLU A 68 -11.61 10.33 -8.49
CA GLU A 68 -10.48 10.99 -7.83
C GLU A 68 -10.92 12.14 -6.88
N PRO A 69 -10.27 12.31 -5.71
CA PRO A 69 -10.71 13.25 -4.68
C PRO A 69 -10.83 14.71 -5.17
N ASP A 70 -9.94 15.16 -6.05
CA ASP A 70 -10.03 16.52 -6.60
C ASP A 70 -11.30 16.75 -7.43
N MET A 71 -11.79 15.70 -8.09
CA MET A 71 -12.99 15.76 -8.91
C MET A 71 -14.24 15.73 -8.03
N GLN A 72 -14.25 14.89 -7.00
CA GLN A 72 -15.25 14.91 -5.94
C GLN A 72 -15.34 16.31 -5.31
N GLU A 73 -14.20 16.93 -4.98
CA GLU A 73 -14.14 18.29 -4.41
C GLU A 73 -14.78 19.33 -5.35
N LYS A 74 -14.44 19.28 -6.64
CA LYS A 74 -15.01 20.16 -7.67
C LYS A 74 -16.53 19.98 -7.77
N LEU A 75 -17.01 18.74 -7.77
CA LEU A 75 -18.43 18.42 -7.82
C LEU A 75 -19.17 18.94 -6.59
N ILE A 76 -18.68 18.65 -5.38
CA ILE A 76 -19.27 19.13 -4.13
C ILE A 76 -19.37 20.65 -4.12
N ARG A 77 -18.34 21.37 -4.58
CA ARG A 77 -18.36 22.83 -4.70
C ARG A 77 -19.44 23.33 -5.67
N SER A 78 -19.73 22.56 -6.73
CA SER A 78 -20.73 22.91 -7.74
C SER A 78 -22.17 22.55 -7.36
N PHE A 79 -22.36 21.60 -6.46
CA PHE A 79 -23.67 21.13 -6.00
C PHE A 79 -24.36 22.16 -5.12
N SER A 80 -25.69 22.17 -5.19
CA SER A 80 -26.55 22.73 -4.16
C SER A 80 -26.57 21.83 -2.92
N ASP A 81 -26.93 22.37 -1.76
CA ASP A 81 -26.96 21.57 -0.51
C ASP A 81 -28.00 20.43 -0.59
N THR A 82 -29.05 20.59 -1.39
CA THR A 82 -30.03 19.54 -1.68
C THR A 82 -29.47 18.42 -2.55
N GLU A 83 -28.61 18.75 -3.51
CA GLU A 83 -27.94 17.76 -4.36
C GLU A 83 -26.89 17.02 -3.54
N LEU A 84 -26.07 17.74 -2.77
CA LEU A 84 -25.06 17.14 -1.89
C LEU A 84 -25.71 16.17 -0.89
N LYS A 85 -26.80 16.58 -0.24
CA LYS A 85 -27.57 15.69 0.63
C LYS A 85 -28.11 14.46 -0.11
N GLY A 86 -28.51 14.63 -1.36
CA GLY A 86 -28.98 13.53 -2.20
C GLY A 86 -27.89 12.49 -2.48
N VAL A 87 -26.65 12.92 -2.67
CA VAL A 87 -25.50 12.02 -2.87
C VAL A 87 -25.11 11.34 -1.56
N LEU A 88 -24.93 12.12 -0.49
CA LEU A 88 -24.54 11.60 0.83
C LEU A 88 -25.50 10.57 1.41
N ASN A 89 -26.77 10.61 1.02
CA ASN A 89 -27.79 9.67 1.45
C ASN A 89 -27.73 8.31 0.74
N GLU A 90 -27.02 8.23 -0.38
CA GLU A 90 -26.89 7.02 -1.20
C GLU A 90 -25.49 6.40 -1.04
N LEU A 91 -24.54 7.11 -0.41
CA LEU A 91 -23.22 6.58 -0.07
C LEU A 91 -23.30 5.64 1.12
N TYR A 92 -22.45 4.62 1.12
CA TYR A 92 -22.23 3.78 2.28
C TYR A 92 -21.42 4.52 3.36
N MET A 93 -21.46 4.00 4.60
CA MET A 93 -20.90 4.68 5.76
C MET A 93 -19.38 4.85 5.71
N ASP A 94 -18.65 3.84 5.21
CA ASP A 94 -17.21 3.87 4.91
C ASP A 94 -16.88 4.92 3.85
N ASP A 95 -17.53 4.89 2.68
CA ASP A 95 -17.33 5.90 1.62
C ASP A 95 -17.52 7.33 2.14
N ALA A 96 -18.54 7.53 2.99
CA ALA A 96 -18.84 8.83 3.57
C ALA A 96 -17.81 9.29 4.61
N VAL A 97 -17.14 8.35 5.29
CA VAL A 97 -16.03 8.63 6.20
C VAL A 97 -14.79 9.00 5.40
N ASP A 98 -14.43 8.22 4.39
CA ASP A 98 -13.28 8.46 3.51
C ASP A 98 -13.40 9.83 2.83
N LEU A 99 -14.60 10.14 2.31
CA LEU A 99 -14.90 11.46 1.76
C LEU A 99 -14.67 12.59 2.78
N VAL A 100 -14.85 12.36 4.08
CA VAL A 100 -14.59 13.38 5.10
C VAL A 100 -13.09 13.50 5.40
N GLU A 101 -12.33 12.40 5.35
CA GLU A 101 -10.89 12.38 5.62
C GLU A 101 -10.08 13.03 4.48
N GLU A 102 -10.45 12.76 3.23
CA GLU A 102 -9.73 13.27 2.06
C GLU A 102 -10.04 14.75 1.74
N MET A 103 -11.19 15.24 2.20
CA MET A 103 -11.67 16.57 1.82
C MET A 103 -11.03 17.70 2.65
N PRO A 104 -10.80 18.88 2.04
CA PRO A 104 -10.31 20.04 2.79
C PRO A 104 -11.37 20.54 3.78
N ALA A 105 -10.91 21.11 4.90
CA ALA A 105 -11.76 21.49 6.03
C ALA A 105 -13.00 22.35 5.69
N ASN A 106 -12.93 23.18 4.64
CA ASN A 106 -14.07 23.98 4.18
C ASN A 106 -15.17 23.12 3.53
N VAL A 107 -14.80 22.06 2.83
CA VAL A 107 -15.70 21.09 2.18
C VAL A 107 -16.26 20.12 3.21
N VAL A 108 -15.41 19.61 4.12
CA VAL A 108 -15.84 18.78 5.27
C VAL A 108 -16.97 19.43 6.06
N ARG A 109 -16.83 20.72 6.40
CA ARG A 109 -17.88 21.45 7.12
C ARG A 109 -19.21 21.47 6.37
N ARG A 110 -19.17 21.47 5.04
CA ARG A 110 -20.36 21.48 4.19
C ARG A 110 -21.00 20.09 4.09
N ILE A 111 -20.18 19.05 3.95
CA ILE A 111 -20.61 17.64 3.99
C ILE A 111 -21.35 17.36 5.31
N LEU A 112 -20.70 17.63 6.46
CA LEU A 112 -21.28 17.40 7.78
C LEU A 112 -22.51 18.26 8.10
N ALA A 113 -22.74 19.36 7.37
CA ALA A 113 -23.94 20.18 7.48
C ALA A 113 -25.10 19.66 6.61
N ALA A 114 -24.78 18.97 5.51
CA ALA A 114 -25.76 18.36 4.62
C ALA A 114 -26.21 16.97 5.09
N ALA A 115 -25.31 16.22 5.74
CA ALA A 115 -25.60 14.95 6.40
C ALA A 115 -26.70 15.12 7.46
N ASP A 116 -27.60 14.14 7.54
CA ASP A 116 -28.60 14.12 8.59
C ASP A 116 -27.98 13.80 9.97
N PRO A 117 -28.72 14.03 11.07
CA PRO A 117 -28.18 13.84 12.42
C PRO A 117 -27.73 12.41 12.73
N GLU A 118 -28.33 11.38 12.11
CA GLU A 118 -27.99 9.98 12.35
C GLU A 118 -26.73 9.61 11.58
N MET A 119 -26.68 9.90 10.27
CA MET A 119 -25.50 9.74 9.42
C MET A 119 -24.30 10.46 10.03
N ARG A 120 -24.47 11.74 10.41
CA ARG A 120 -23.41 12.52 11.04
C ARG A 120 -22.92 11.88 12.33
N LYS A 121 -23.81 11.30 13.14
CA LYS A 121 -23.41 10.63 14.38
C LYS A 121 -22.56 9.39 14.06
N SER A 122 -22.97 8.58 13.10
CA SER A 122 -22.24 7.40 12.63
C SER A 122 -20.86 7.78 12.07
N ILE A 123 -20.77 8.81 11.21
CA ILE A 123 -19.49 9.31 10.67
C ILE A 123 -18.55 9.69 11.83
N ASN A 124 -19.04 10.44 12.82
CA ASN A 124 -18.22 10.81 13.98
C ASN A 124 -17.88 9.64 14.92
N GLU A 125 -18.59 8.51 14.82
CA GLU A 125 -18.24 7.29 15.55
C GLU A 125 -17.14 6.51 14.82
N LEU A 126 -17.21 6.42 13.50
CA LEU A 126 -16.21 5.76 12.66
C LEU A 126 -14.87 6.54 12.62
N LEU A 127 -14.92 7.88 12.50
CA LEU A 127 -13.73 8.77 12.59
C LEU A 127 -12.97 8.73 13.94
N LYS A 128 -13.41 7.92 14.91
CA LYS A 128 -12.68 7.68 16.16
C LYS A 128 -11.73 6.49 16.06
N TYR A 129 -11.92 5.62 15.07
CA TYR A 129 -10.99 4.54 14.82
C TYR A 129 -9.70 5.10 14.20
N PRO A 130 -8.54 4.45 14.41
CA PRO A 130 -7.33 4.81 13.70
C PRO A 130 -7.50 4.66 12.17
N GLU A 131 -6.87 5.55 11.39
CA GLU A 131 -6.92 5.57 9.91
C GLU A 131 -6.48 4.22 9.30
N ASP A 132 -5.48 3.54 9.86
CA ASP A 132 -4.95 2.27 9.34
C ASP A 132 -5.55 1.02 10.03
N SER A 133 -6.85 1.00 10.34
CA SER A 133 -7.47 -0.09 11.11
C SER A 133 -8.71 -0.71 10.47
N ALA A 134 -9.07 -1.93 10.87
CA ALA A 134 -10.32 -2.56 10.46
C ALA A 134 -11.56 -1.69 10.70
N GLY A 135 -11.50 -0.76 11.66
CA GLY A 135 -12.59 0.15 11.99
C GLY A 135 -12.71 1.37 11.08
N SER A 136 -11.65 1.77 10.36
CA SER A 136 -11.72 2.85 9.36
C SER A 136 -12.31 2.34 8.06
N ILE A 137 -11.91 1.15 7.62
CA ILE A 137 -12.35 0.53 6.35
C ILE A 137 -13.62 -0.34 6.49
N MET A 138 -14.43 -0.15 7.55
CA MET A 138 -15.66 -0.94 7.74
C MET A 138 -16.92 -0.13 7.50
N THR A 139 -17.90 -0.78 6.90
CA THR A 139 -19.27 -0.30 6.83
C THR A 139 -20.16 -0.93 7.90
N THR A 140 -21.21 -0.22 8.29
CA THR A 140 -22.19 -0.69 9.29
C THR A 140 -23.43 -1.32 8.64
N GLU A 141 -23.48 -1.33 7.31
CA GLU A 141 -24.63 -1.68 6.50
C GLU A 141 -24.69 -3.18 6.17
N PHE A 142 -24.56 -4.03 7.19
CA PHE A 142 -24.63 -5.49 7.04
C PHE A 142 -26.00 -6.08 7.42
N VAL A 143 -26.26 -7.30 6.95
CA VAL A 143 -27.46 -8.07 7.31
C VAL A 143 -27.21 -8.85 8.60
N ALA A 144 -27.97 -8.53 9.64
CA ALA A 144 -28.00 -9.26 10.90
C ALA A 144 -29.35 -9.98 11.08
N LEU A 145 -29.29 -11.26 11.47
CA LEU A 145 -30.46 -12.11 11.72
C LEU A 145 -30.38 -12.72 13.12
N LEU A 146 -31.53 -13.15 13.65
CA LEU A 146 -31.62 -13.78 14.96
C LEU A 146 -31.66 -15.32 14.80
N PRO A 147 -31.07 -16.08 15.74
CA PRO A 147 -30.92 -17.54 15.62
C PRO A 147 -32.25 -18.29 15.46
N HIS A 148 -33.32 -17.81 16.11
CA HIS A 148 -34.64 -18.43 16.08
C HIS A 148 -35.47 -18.09 14.83
N MET A 149 -34.99 -17.21 13.93
CA MET A 149 -35.69 -16.90 12.70
C MET A 149 -35.67 -18.11 11.77
N THR A 150 -36.78 -18.39 11.12
CA THR A 150 -36.84 -19.42 10.08
C THR A 150 -36.25 -18.90 8.76
N ALA A 151 -35.89 -19.79 7.82
CA ALA A 151 -35.45 -19.39 6.49
C ALA A 151 -36.45 -18.49 5.77
N ALA A 152 -37.76 -18.74 5.94
CA ALA A 152 -38.82 -17.88 5.40
C ALA A 152 -38.82 -16.47 6.04
N ASP A 153 -38.65 -16.38 7.35
CA ASP A 153 -38.57 -15.10 8.07
C ASP A 153 -37.33 -14.30 7.66
N ALA A 154 -36.18 -14.99 7.55
CA ALA A 154 -34.92 -14.41 7.12
C ALA A 154 -35.03 -13.80 5.71
N LEU A 155 -35.53 -14.57 4.73
CA LEU A 155 -35.76 -14.07 3.37
C LEU A 155 -36.74 -12.89 3.34
N THR A 156 -37.77 -12.91 4.20
CA THR A 156 -38.72 -11.81 4.30
C THR A 156 -38.06 -10.55 4.87
N SER A 157 -37.19 -10.69 5.86
CA SER A 157 -36.40 -9.57 6.40
C SER A 157 -35.45 -9.01 5.34
N ILE A 158 -34.70 -9.87 4.66
CA ILE A 158 -33.74 -9.49 3.61
C ILE A 158 -34.46 -8.75 2.46
N ARG A 159 -35.62 -9.22 2.00
CA ARG A 159 -36.40 -8.51 0.97
C ARG A 159 -36.87 -7.12 1.40
N ARG A 160 -37.04 -6.88 2.70
CA ARG A 160 -37.52 -5.60 3.23
C ARG A 160 -36.39 -4.60 3.46
N THR A 161 -35.21 -5.06 3.85
CA THR A 161 -34.11 -4.18 4.29
C THR A 161 -32.84 -4.31 3.46
N GLY A 162 -32.76 -5.27 2.54
CA GLY A 162 -31.52 -5.63 1.84
C GLY A 162 -31.07 -4.64 0.79
N THR A 163 -31.91 -3.68 0.38
CA THR A 163 -31.52 -2.63 -0.57
C THR A 163 -30.53 -1.65 0.05
N ASP A 164 -30.66 -1.37 1.34
CA ASP A 164 -29.81 -0.41 2.07
C ASP A 164 -28.64 -1.13 2.76
N LYS A 165 -28.15 -2.22 2.15
CA LYS A 165 -27.09 -3.07 2.69
C LYS A 165 -25.97 -3.20 1.70
N GLU A 166 -24.75 -3.12 2.20
CA GLU A 166 -23.52 -3.31 1.42
C GLU A 166 -23.57 -4.64 0.66
N THR A 167 -23.90 -5.71 1.40
CA THR A 167 -24.09 -7.01 0.82
C THR A 167 -25.14 -7.81 1.55
N VAL A 168 -25.96 -8.51 0.78
CA VAL A 168 -26.93 -9.49 1.28
C VAL A 168 -26.42 -10.93 1.13
N ASN A 169 -25.27 -11.13 0.47
CA ASN A 169 -24.78 -12.46 0.13
C ASN A 169 -24.35 -13.27 1.36
N THR A 170 -23.88 -12.59 2.41
CA THR A 170 -23.54 -13.17 3.70
C THR A 170 -24.33 -12.46 4.78
N CYS A 171 -25.05 -13.23 5.60
CA CYS A 171 -25.83 -12.76 6.72
C CYS A 171 -25.19 -13.25 8.02
N TYR A 172 -25.11 -12.37 9.02
CA TYR A 172 -24.54 -12.73 10.32
C TYR A 172 -25.63 -13.00 11.34
N ILE A 173 -25.43 -14.05 12.14
CA ILE A 173 -26.34 -14.43 13.20
C ILE A 173 -25.83 -13.84 14.51
N ILE A 174 -26.69 -13.07 15.18
CA ILE A 174 -26.34 -12.38 16.43
C ILE A 174 -27.36 -12.67 17.54
N ASP A 175 -26.91 -12.59 18.78
CA ASP A 175 -27.78 -12.67 19.95
C ASP A 175 -28.40 -11.30 20.33
N GLN A 176 -29.09 -11.25 21.47
CA GLN A 176 -29.71 -10.00 21.98
C GLN A 176 -28.68 -8.95 22.41
N GLN A 177 -27.45 -9.36 22.70
CA GLN A 177 -26.32 -8.53 23.08
C GLN A 177 -25.48 -8.10 21.86
N ARG A 178 -25.87 -8.53 20.64
CA ARG A 178 -25.17 -8.36 19.36
C ARG A 178 -23.87 -9.16 19.25
N THR A 179 -23.67 -10.17 20.10
CA THR A 179 -22.51 -11.06 19.98
C THR A 179 -22.63 -11.89 18.71
N LEU A 180 -21.53 -11.98 17.94
CA LEU A 180 -21.46 -12.77 16.72
C LEU A 180 -21.52 -14.27 17.06
N LEU A 181 -22.56 -14.95 16.58
CA LEU A 181 -22.78 -16.38 16.81
C LEU A 181 -22.38 -17.24 15.61
N GLY A 182 -22.59 -16.74 14.40
CA GLY A 182 -22.37 -17.50 13.17
C GLY A 182 -22.63 -16.67 11.92
N ALA A 183 -22.38 -17.27 10.76
CA ALA A 183 -22.67 -16.68 9.45
C ALA A 183 -23.43 -17.67 8.56
N VAL A 184 -24.23 -17.16 7.64
CA VAL A 184 -24.97 -17.96 6.66
C VAL A 184 -25.03 -17.23 5.32
N THR A 185 -24.83 -17.94 4.22
CA THR A 185 -24.93 -17.35 2.88
C THR A 185 -26.39 -17.25 2.44
N LEU A 186 -26.73 -16.24 1.65
CA LEU A 186 -28.07 -16.11 1.06
C LEU A 186 -28.45 -17.35 0.25
N ALA A 187 -27.49 -17.94 -0.46
CA ALA A 187 -27.69 -19.18 -1.20
C ALA A 187 -28.13 -20.34 -0.28
N ALA A 188 -27.52 -20.46 0.91
CA ALA A 188 -27.93 -21.46 1.90
C ALA A 188 -29.34 -21.21 2.42
N ILE A 189 -29.70 -19.95 2.72
CA ILE A 189 -31.07 -19.60 3.16
C ILE A 189 -32.10 -19.94 2.08
N VAL A 190 -31.81 -19.65 0.80
CA VAL A 190 -32.72 -19.93 -0.32
C VAL A 190 -32.92 -21.43 -0.55
N MET A 191 -31.89 -22.24 -0.31
CA MET A 191 -31.95 -23.70 -0.49
C MET A 191 -32.51 -24.45 0.72
N ALA A 192 -32.61 -23.79 1.88
CA ALA A 192 -33.09 -24.38 3.11
C ALA A 192 -34.61 -24.66 3.07
N ARG A 193 -35.08 -25.51 3.99
CA ARG A 193 -36.52 -25.67 4.22
C ARG A 193 -37.07 -24.40 4.88
N GLU A 194 -38.28 -24.01 4.51
CA GLU A 194 -38.91 -22.76 5.00
C GLU A 194 -38.96 -22.68 6.53
N ASP A 195 -39.12 -23.81 7.22
CA ASP A 195 -39.22 -23.96 8.68
C ASP A 195 -37.88 -24.14 9.40
N GLN A 196 -36.79 -24.34 8.66
CA GLN A 196 -35.46 -24.52 9.24
C GLN A 196 -34.97 -23.20 9.85
N THR A 197 -34.42 -23.25 11.05
CA THR A 197 -33.96 -22.07 11.79
C THR A 197 -32.57 -21.61 11.35
N MET A 198 -32.24 -20.33 11.59
CA MET A 198 -30.90 -19.80 11.32
C MET A 198 -29.84 -20.47 12.20
N GLU A 199 -30.18 -20.82 13.44
CA GLU A 199 -29.29 -21.59 14.35
C GLU A 199 -28.91 -22.96 13.76
N GLU A 200 -29.83 -23.63 13.05
CA GLU A 200 -29.56 -24.90 12.37
C GLU A 200 -28.78 -24.75 11.07
N LEU A 201 -28.78 -23.56 10.46
CA LEU A 201 -28.18 -23.29 9.15
C LEU A 201 -26.80 -22.62 9.24
N MET A 202 -26.52 -21.94 10.36
CA MET A 202 -25.32 -21.11 10.48
C MET A 202 -24.05 -21.94 10.62
N GLU A 203 -22.95 -21.38 10.11
CA GLU A 203 -21.61 -21.83 10.42
C GLU A 203 -21.08 -21.04 11.63
N GLU A 204 -20.76 -21.73 12.73
CA GLU A 204 -20.30 -21.10 13.97
C GLU A 204 -18.83 -20.62 13.90
N ASN A 205 -18.01 -21.26 13.07
CA ASN A 205 -16.59 -20.94 12.94
C ASN A 205 -16.37 -19.78 11.96
N VAL A 206 -16.83 -18.59 12.35
CA VAL A 206 -16.67 -17.37 11.55
C VAL A 206 -15.31 -16.75 11.82
N VAL A 207 -14.56 -16.50 10.75
CA VAL A 207 -13.34 -15.69 10.82
C VAL A 207 -13.75 -14.23 10.98
N SER A 208 -13.33 -13.57 12.06
CA SER A 208 -13.63 -12.17 12.37
C SER A 208 -12.38 -11.42 12.80
N VAL A 209 -12.37 -10.11 12.61
CA VAL A 209 -11.28 -9.21 13.03
C VAL A 209 -11.75 -8.20 14.06
N GLY A 210 -10.83 -7.73 14.90
CA GLY A 210 -11.12 -6.68 15.87
C GLY A 210 -11.11 -5.29 15.23
N THR A 211 -11.85 -4.33 15.78
CA THR A 211 -11.88 -2.94 15.27
C THR A 211 -10.53 -2.20 15.25
N LEU A 212 -9.52 -2.70 15.96
CA LEU A 212 -8.18 -2.10 16.03
C LEU A 212 -7.13 -2.96 15.32
N GLU A 213 -7.55 -4.01 14.64
CA GLU A 213 -6.66 -4.79 13.79
C GLU A 213 -6.15 -3.91 12.66
N ASP A 214 -4.89 -4.08 12.29
CA ASP A 214 -4.24 -3.34 11.22
C ASP A 214 -4.86 -3.68 9.85
N GLN A 215 -5.10 -2.66 9.01
CA GLN A 215 -5.78 -2.84 7.73
C GLN A 215 -5.04 -3.79 6.77
N GLU A 216 -3.70 -3.75 6.76
CA GLU A 216 -2.88 -4.65 5.93
C GLU A 216 -3.09 -6.10 6.36
N THR A 217 -3.18 -6.34 7.68
CA THR A 217 -3.47 -7.66 8.23
C THR A 217 -4.87 -8.14 7.83
N VAL A 218 -5.88 -7.26 7.90
CA VAL A 218 -7.24 -7.56 7.44
C VAL A 218 -7.24 -7.95 5.96
N ALA A 219 -6.60 -7.15 5.11
CA ALA A 219 -6.52 -7.38 3.67
C ALA A 219 -5.85 -8.72 3.32
N ARG A 220 -4.77 -9.09 4.03
CA ARG A 220 -4.14 -10.41 3.88
C ARG A 220 -5.08 -11.56 4.24
N MET A 221 -5.90 -11.40 5.29
CA MET A 221 -6.86 -12.43 5.70
C MET A 221 -7.93 -12.69 4.63
N PHE A 222 -8.33 -11.71 3.81
CA PHE A 222 -9.23 -11.95 2.68
C PHE A 222 -8.63 -12.96 1.69
N SER A 223 -7.34 -12.82 1.38
CA SER A 223 -6.61 -13.74 0.50
C SER A 223 -6.41 -15.12 1.13
N ASP A 224 -5.98 -15.16 2.40
CA ASP A 224 -5.67 -16.42 3.11
C ASP A 224 -6.92 -17.32 3.25
N TYR A 225 -8.07 -16.71 3.53
CA TYR A 225 -9.33 -17.43 3.75
C TYR A 225 -10.27 -17.42 2.53
N ASN A 226 -9.89 -16.78 1.42
CA ASN A 226 -10.72 -16.59 0.22
C ASN A 226 -12.12 -16.02 0.55
N LEU A 227 -12.16 -14.97 1.36
CA LEU A 227 -13.38 -14.31 1.80
C LEU A 227 -13.80 -13.22 0.81
N ASN A 228 -15.10 -12.95 0.72
CA ASN A 228 -15.64 -11.78 0.01
C ASN A 228 -16.07 -10.66 0.97
N VAL A 229 -16.26 -10.99 2.25
CA VAL A 229 -16.68 -10.08 3.30
C VAL A 229 -16.19 -10.62 4.62
N MET A 230 -15.80 -9.74 5.54
CA MET A 230 -15.28 -10.11 6.85
C MET A 230 -15.98 -9.34 7.96
N PRO A 231 -16.49 -10.01 9.01
CA PRO A 231 -17.10 -9.30 10.14
C PRO A 231 -16.07 -8.66 11.05
N VAL A 232 -16.37 -7.43 11.47
CA VAL A 232 -15.60 -6.67 12.46
C VAL A 232 -16.30 -6.68 13.80
N VAL A 233 -15.58 -7.08 14.85
CA VAL A 233 -16.10 -7.19 16.21
C VAL A 233 -15.40 -6.24 17.18
N ASP A 234 -16.15 -5.79 18.20
CA ASP A 234 -15.58 -5.04 19.31
C ASP A 234 -14.85 -5.93 20.34
N LYS A 235 -14.33 -5.32 21.41
CA LYS A 235 -13.61 -6.03 22.49
C LYS A 235 -14.47 -7.04 23.26
N GLU A 236 -15.79 -6.98 23.12
CA GLU A 236 -16.76 -7.86 23.75
C GLU A 236 -17.37 -8.86 22.75
N ASN A 237 -16.73 -8.99 21.58
CA ASN A 237 -17.14 -9.87 20.47
C ASN A 237 -18.52 -9.51 19.89
N ARG A 238 -18.92 -8.24 19.99
CA ARG A 238 -20.15 -7.74 19.37
C ARG A 238 -19.87 -7.32 17.94
N LEU A 239 -20.72 -7.74 17.02
CA LEU A 239 -20.61 -7.36 15.61
C LEU A 239 -20.94 -5.88 15.45
N VAL A 240 -19.98 -5.11 14.92
CA VAL A 240 -20.09 -3.65 14.75
C VAL A 240 -20.05 -3.21 13.30
N GLY A 241 -19.44 -3.99 12.42
CA GLY A 241 -19.30 -3.67 11.00
C GLY A 241 -18.85 -4.87 10.18
N ILE A 242 -18.67 -4.65 8.90
CA ILE A 242 -18.06 -5.59 7.95
C ILE A 242 -17.07 -4.83 7.06
N VAL A 243 -16.07 -5.55 6.57
CA VAL A 243 -15.16 -5.09 5.51
C VAL A 243 -15.47 -5.89 4.25
N THR A 244 -15.40 -5.26 3.08
CA THR A 244 -15.58 -5.95 1.79
C THR A 244 -14.24 -6.29 1.14
N VAL A 245 -14.28 -7.14 0.11
CA VAL A 245 -13.05 -7.57 -0.57
C VAL A 245 -12.49 -6.50 -1.51
N ASP A 246 -13.34 -5.61 -2.00
CA ASP A 246 -13.00 -4.45 -2.81
C ASP A 246 -12.20 -3.45 -1.99
N ASP A 247 -12.66 -3.06 -0.80
CA ASP A 247 -11.87 -2.19 0.11
C ASP A 247 -10.54 -2.85 0.47
N ALA A 248 -10.54 -4.17 0.69
CA ALA A 248 -9.32 -4.91 0.97
C ALA A 248 -8.34 -4.91 -0.23
N ILE A 249 -8.83 -4.88 -1.47
CA ILE A 249 -7.99 -4.77 -2.67
C ILE A 249 -7.36 -3.38 -2.75
N ASP A 250 -8.12 -2.33 -2.43
CA ASP A 250 -7.63 -0.95 -2.44
C ASP A 250 -6.54 -0.75 -1.37
N VAL A 251 -6.77 -1.24 -0.15
CA VAL A 251 -5.75 -1.30 0.91
C VAL A 251 -4.49 -2.03 0.44
N MET A 252 -4.61 -3.15 -0.27
CA MET A 252 -3.42 -3.84 -0.81
C MET A 252 -2.63 -3.00 -1.81
N GLU A 253 -3.30 -2.17 -2.63
CA GLU A 253 -2.63 -1.27 -3.58
C GLU A 253 -1.95 -0.09 -2.88
N GLU A 254 -2.63 0.48 -1.88
CA GLU A 254 -2.11 1.57 -1.06
C GLU A 254 -0.86 1.16 -0.28
N GLU A 255 -0.94 0.05 0.46
CA GLU A 255 0.16 -0.50 1.25
C GLU A 255 1.36 -0.86 0.34
N ALA A 256 1.11 -1.45 -0.83
CA ALA A 256 2.17 -1.73 -1.80
C ALA A 256 2.84 -0.44 -2.32
N THR A 257 2.07 0.62 -2.54
CA THR A 257 2.57 1.93 -2.99
C THR A 257 3.35 2.65 -1.87
N GLU A 258 2.88 2.52 -0.64
CA GLU A 258 3.52 3.03 0.57
C GLU A 258 4.89 2.37 0.77
N ASP A 259 4.95 1.04 0.72
CA ASP A 259 6.16 0.24 0.81
C ASP A 259 7.20 0.66 -0.23
N ILE A 260 6.79 0.81 -1.49
CA ILE A 260 7.68 1.26 -2.57
C ILE A 260 8.29 2.64 -2.24
N SER A 261 7.49 3.54 -1.67
CA SER A 261 7.94 4.88 -1.29
C SER A 261 8.92 4.84 -0.10
N LYS A 262 8.56 4.10 0.96
CA LYS A 262 9.41 3.91 2.16
C LYS A 262 10.77 3.29 1.79
N MET A 263 10.77 2.26 0.93
CA MET A 263 11.98 1.59 0.46
C MET A 263 12.94 2.54 -0.29
N ALA A 264 12.42 3.59 -0.91
CA ALA A 264 13.17 4.64 -1.58
C ALA A 264 13.57 5.81 -0.67
N ALA A 265 13.32 5.72 0.65
CA ALA A 265 13.48 6.80 1.61
C ALA A 265 12.65 8.06 1.26
N ILE A 266 11.40 7.83 0.86
CA ILE A 266 10.41 8.88 0.58
C ILE A 266 9.29 8.71 1.59
N THR A 267 8.93 9.79 2.30
CA THR A 267 7.68 9.78 3.07
C THR A 267 6.51 9.69 2.09
N PRO A 268 5.61 8.70 2.21
CA PRO A 268 4.44 8.55 1.36
C PRO A 268 3.58 9.82 1.31
N THR A 269 2.82 9.98 0.22
CA THR A 269 1.88 11.09 0.06
C THR A 269 0.62 10.59 -0.62
N ASP A 270 -0.53 10.96 -0.07
CA ASP A 270 -1.87 10.52 -0.47
C ASP A 270 -2.38 11.19 -1.77
N LYS A 271 -1.47 11.83 -2.54
CA LYS A 271 -1.82 12.59 -3.74
C LYS A 271 -1.05 12.11 -4.96
N PRO A 272 -1.72 12.00 -6.12
CA PRO A 272 -1.07 11.65 -7.37
C PRO A 272 0.12 12.57 -7.68
N TYR A 273 1.22 11.98 -8.14
CA TYR A 273 2.52 12.66 -8.31
C TYR A 273 2.44 14.01 -9.04
N LEU A 274 1.71 14.09 -10.16
CA LEU A 274 1.60 15.31 -10.97
C LEU A 274 0.75 16.41 -10.32
N LYS A 275 -0.14 16.03 -9.41
CA LYS A 275 -1.01 16.95 -8.68
C LYS A 275 -0.36 17.46 -7.39
N THR A 276 0.62 16.72 -6.88
CA THR A 276 1.39 17.09 -5.68
C THR A 276 2.30 18.29 -5.94
N SER A 277 2.19 19.31 -5.08
CA SER A 277 3.01 20.52 -5.22
C SER A 277 4.50 20.23 -5.05
N VAL A 278 5.35 21.00 -5.76
CA VAL A 278 6.82 20.90 -5.64
C VAL A 278 7.28 21.01 -4.18
N PHE A 279 6.62 21.85 -3.38
CA PHE A 279 6.97 22.04 -1.98
C PHE A 279 6.59 20.84 -1.10
N THR A 280 5.48 20.15 -1.42
CA THR A 280 5.08 18.92 -0.75
C THR A 280 6.07 17.80 -1.04
N LEU A 281 6.44 17.59 -2.31
CA LEU A 281 7.47 16.62 -2.70
C LEU A 281 8.85 16.93 -2.09
N TYR A 282 9.20 18.22 -1.99
CA TYR A 282 10.42 18.62 -1.30
C TYR A 282 10.39 18.21 0.18
N LYS A 283 9.28 18.45 0.88
CA LYS A 283 9.12 18.10 2.30
C LYS A 283 9.15 16.60 2.57
N SER A 284 8.62 15.77 1.66
CA SER A 284 8.64 14.31 1.83
C SER A 284 10.03 13.68 1.60
N ARG A 285 10.95 14.41 0.94
CA ARG A 285 12.29 13.90 0.58
C ARG A 285 13.41 14.54 1.37
N ILE A 286 13.33 15.84 1.65
CA ILE A 286 14.46 16.57 2.25
C ILE A 286 14.90 16.04 3.63
N PRO A 287 14.03 15.56 4.54
CA PRO A 287 14.48 15.02 5.82
C PRO A 287 15.37 13.80 5.63
N TRP A 288 14.96 12.87 4.77
CA TRP A 288 15.73 11.68 4.41
C TRP A 288 17.03 12.05 3.69
N LEU A 289 16.99 12.94 2.70
CA LEU A 289 18.18 13.38 1.98
C LEU A 289 19.21 14.06 2.91
N LEU A 290 18.76 14.90 3.85
CA LEU A 290 19.64 15.53 4.84
C LEU A 290 20.23 14.50 5.79
N LEU A 291 19.43 13.54 6.27
CA LEU A 291 19.89 12.44 7.12
C LEU A 291 20.97 11.63 6.39
N LEU A 292 20.72 11.25 5.14
CA LEU A 292 21.65 10.48 4.32
C LEU A 292 22.93 11.28 4.02
N MET A 293 22.81 12.56 3.68
CA MET A 293 23.95 13.46 3.47
C MET A 293 24.82 13.58 4.73
N LEU A 294 24.21 13.77 5.91
CA LEU A 294 24.94 13.84 7.16
C LEU A 294 25.59 12.50 7.49
N SER A 295 24.92 11.38 7.23
CA SER A 295 25.52 10.05 7.43
C SER A 295 26.70 9.77 6.49
N ALA A 296 26.73 10.36 5.28
CA ALA A 296 27.89 10.29 4.39
C ALA A 296 29.14 11.00 4.95
N THR A 297 29.03 11.83 6.00
CA THR A 297 30.22 12.36 6.67
C THR A 297 31.07 11.26 7.32
N PHE A 298 30.46 10.15 7.74
CA PHE A 298 31.19 9.01 8.29
C PHE A 298 32.11 8.36 7.26
N THR A 299 31.65 8.19 6.01
CA THR A 299 32.49 7.65 4.93
C THR A 299 33.63 8.61 4.60
N GLY A 300 33.36 9.92 4.57
CA GLY A 300 34.39 10.95 4.42
C GLY A 300 35.45 10.92 5.54
N MET A 301 35.03 10.74 6.80
CA MET A 301 35.94 10.59 7.93
C MET A 301 36.83 9.34 7.80
N ILE A 302 36.28 8.22 7.32
CA ILE A 302 37.06 6.99 7.07
C ILE A 302 38.12 7.24 6.00
N ILE A 303 37.76 7.88 4.88
CA ILE A 303 38.72 8.20 3.80
C ILE A 303 39.85 9.08 4.33
N THR A 304 39.55 10.14 5.08
CA THR A 304 40.56 11.03 5.67
C THR A 304 41.44 10.29 6.67
N HIS A 305 40.87 9.41 7.49
CA HIS A 305 41.65 8.60 8.44
C HIS A 305 42.67 7.69 7.73
N PHE A 306 42.32 7.15 6.56
CA PHE A 306 43.16 6.26 5.76
C PHE A 306 43.91 6.96 4.61
N GLU A 307 44.00 8.29 4.60
CA GLU A 307 44.64 9.09 3.55
C GLU A 307 46.08 8.61 3.25
N HIS A 308 46.84 8.28 4.29
CA HIS A 308 48.21 7.77 4.12
C HIS A 308 48.26 6.41 3.39
N THR A 309 47.24 5.58 3.54
CA THR A 309 47.15 4.28 2.84
C THR A 309 46.69 4.49 1.39
N LEU A 310 45.71 5.37 1.17
CA LEU A 310 45.16 5.65 -0.14
C LEU A 310 46.13 6.42 -1.04
N SER A 311 46.97 7.29 -0.47
CA SER A 311 47.97 8.05 -1.24
C SER A 311 49.06 7.19 -1.88
N PHE A 312 49.17 5.90 -1.52
CA PHE A 312 50.09 4.95 -2.15
C PHE A 312 49.80 4.75 -3.65
N SER A 313 48.54 4.85 -4.07
CA SER A 313 48.19 4.77 -5.50
C SER A 313 46.88 5.48 -5.81
N ILE A 314 46.90 6.30 -6.86
CA ILE A 314 45.70 6.92 -7.44
C ILE A 314 44.66 5.86 -7.81
N ALA A 315 45.09 4.65 -8.19
CA ALA A 315 44.20 3.55 -8.52
C ALA A 315 43.35 3.07 -7.34
N LEU A 316 43.86 3.16 -6.09
CA LEU A 316 43.09 2.79 -4.90
C LEU A 316 41.97 3.81 -4.66
N THR A 317 42.29 5.10 -4.70
CA THR A 317 41.30 6.16 -4.57
C THR A 317 40.27 6.12 -5.69
N ALA A 318 40.70 5.84 -6.94
CA ALA A 318 39.81 5.70 -8.08
C ALA A 318 38.90 4.46 -8.00
N ALA A 319 39.26 3.45 -7.20
CA ALA A 319 38.44 2.25 -6.99
C ALA A 319 37.33 2.45 -5.94
N ILE A 320 37.43 3.49 -5.10
CA ILE A 320 36.46 3.75 -4.01
C ILE A 320 35.01 3.83 -4.53
N PRO A 321 34.67 4.68 -5.53
CA PRO A 321 33.28 4.79 -5.98
C PRO A 321 32.71 3.47 -6.49
N MET A 322 33.54 2.67 -7.18
CA MET A 322 33.12 1.37 -7.71
C MET A 322 32.88 0.35 -6.60
N LEU A 323 33.73 0.32 -5.57
CA LEU A 323 33.56 -0.58 -4.42
C LEU A 323 32.31 -0.23 -3.61
N MET A 324 32.09 1.07 -3.34
CA MET A 324 30.91 1.58 -2.65
C MET A 324 29.63 1.25 -3.44
N ASP A 325 29.57 1.61 -4.72
CA ASP A 325 28.40 1.37 -5.57
C ASP A 325 28.09 -0.13 -5.71
N THR A 326 29.11 -0.97 -5.91
CA THR A 326 28.87 -2.43 -5.98
C THR A 326 28.38 -3.01 -4.66
N GLY A 327 28.94 -2.53 -3.53
CA GLY A 327 28.48 -2.89 -2.20
C GLY A 327 27.02 -2.48 -1.98
N GLY A 328 26.70 -1.20 -2.17
CA GLY A 328 25.34 -0.66 -2.05
C GLY A 328 24.34 -1.45 -2.89
N ASN A 329 24.61 -1.63 -4.19
CA ASN A 329 23.74 -2.38 -5.09
C ASN A 329 23.51 -3.84 -4.63
N CYS A 330 24.54 -4.53 -4.13
CA CYS A 330 24.40 -5.89 -3.61
C CYS A 330 23.56 -5.93 -2.32
N GLY A 331 23.76 -4.95 -1.43
CA GLY A 331 23.00 -4.82 -0.19
C GLY A 331 21.53 -4.56 -0.47
N SER A 332 21.24 -3.61 -1.35
CA SER A 332 19.88 -3.25 -1.78
C SER A 332 19.13 -4.39 -2.45
N GLN A 333 19.78 -5.17 -3.33
CA GLN A 333 19.15 -6.34 -3.94
C GLN A 333 18.74 -7.38 -2.89
N SER A 334 19.61 -7.62 -1.91
CA SER A 334 19.31 -8.53 -0.82
C SER A 334 18.19 -8.00 0.07
N SER A 335 18.20 -6.71 0.40
CA SER A 335 17.21 -6.12 1.28
C SER A 335 15.83 -6.08 0.66
N VAL A 336 15.70 -5.67 -0.61
CA VAL A 336 14.43 -5.67 -1.35
C VAL A 336 13.79 -7.06 -1.34
N THR A 337 14.58 -8.10 -1.60
CA THR A 337 14.08 -9.49 -1.64
C THR A 337 13.63 -9.96 -0.25
N VAL A 338 14.36 -9.58 0.79
CA VAL A 338 14.05 -9.98 2.18
C VAL A 338 12.87 -9.19 2.73
N ILE A 339 12.79 -7.88 2.49
CA ILE A 339 11.64 -7.02 2.87
C ILE A 339 10.37 -7.60 2.26
N ARG A 340 10.35 -7.83 0.94
CA ARG A 340 9.18 -8.43 0.29
C ARG A 340 8.79 -9.78 0.88
N ALA A 341 9.75 -10.65 1.17
CA ALA A 341 9.46 -11.94 1.76
C ALA A 341 8.96 -11.85 3.22
N LEU A 342 9.32 -10.78 3.96
CA LEU A 342 8.72 -10.45 5.25
C LEU A 342 7.27 -9.94 5.07
N SER A 343 7.03 -9.00 4.15
CA SER A 343 5.68 -8.48 3.83
C SER A 343 4.75 -9.57 3.27
N LEU A 344 5.28 -10.61 2.63
CA LEU A 344 4.46 -11.75 2.18
C LEU A 344 4.28 -12.84 3.25
N GLY A 345 4.84 -12.67 4.45
CA GLY A 345 4.82 -13.69 5.51
C GLY A 345 5.61 -14.97 5.18
N GLU A 346 6.45 -14.95 4.13
CA GLU A 346 7.27 -16.10 3.71
C GLU A 346 8.53 -16.29 4.57
N LEU A 347 8.97 -15.23 5.25
CA LEU A 347 10.12 -15.22 6.14
C LEU A 347 9.72 -14.79 7.54
N HIS A 348 10.33 -15.44 8.53
CA HIS A 348 10.27 -15.02 9.92
C HIS A 348 11.67 -14.91 10.50
N PHE A 349 11.79 -14.26 11.66
CA PHE A 349 13.07 -14.14 12.37
C PHE A 349 13.80 -15.49 12.61
N THR A 350 13.05 -16.58 12.78
CA THR A 350 13.58 -17.94 12.97
C THR A 350 14.36 -18.46 11.76
N ASP A 351 14.13 -17.91 10.57
CA ASP A 351 14.80 -18.30 9.33
C ASP A 351 16.09 -17.53 9.05
N LEU A 352 16.48 -16.56 9.91
CA LEU A 352 17.65 -15.70 9.72
C LEU A 352 18.93 -16.49 9.37
N LEU A 353 19.22 -17.58 10.08
CA LEU A 353 20.40 -18.41 9.80
C LEU A 353 20.33 -19.12 8.45
N LYS A 354 19.13 -19.53 8.01
CA LYS A 354 18.92 -20.15 6.69
C LYS A 354 19.11 -19.11 5.58
N VAL A 355 18.60 -17.90 5.79
CA VAL A 355 18.77 -16.76 4.88
C VAL A 355 20.25 -16.43 4.74
N TRP A 356 21.00 -16.31 5.84
CA TRP A 356 22.45 -16.09 5.81
C TRP A 356 23.18 -17.17 5.01
N TRP A 357 22.87 -18.44 5.26
CA TRP A 357 23.52 -19.53 4.54
C TRP A 357 23.22 -19.52 3.03
N LYS A 358 22.01 -19.09 2.64
CA LYS A 358 21.64 -18.88 1.24
C LYS A 358 22.41 -17.69 0.65
N GLU A 359 22.40 -16.54 1.32
CA GLU A 359 23.02 -15.30 0.84
C GLU A 359 24.55 -15.36 0.77
N VAL A 360 25.23 -16.05 1.70
CA VAL A 360 26.69 -16.25 1.61
C VAL A 360 27.10 -17.00 0.35
N ARG A 361 26.31 -18.01 -0.06
CA ARG A 361 26.57 -18.76 -1.30
C ARG A 361 26.35 -17.90 -2.54
N VAL A 362 25.27 -17.12 -2.56
CA VAL A 362 24.99 -16.16 -3.64
C VAL A 362 26.10 -15.09 -3.70
N ALA A 363 26.49 -14.54 -2.55
CA ALA A 363 27.57 -13.57 -2.42
C ALA A 363 28.91 -14.10 -2.94
N ALA A 364 29.25 -15.36 -2.64
CA ALA A 364 30.47 -15.96 -3.16
C ALA A 364 30.44 -16.08 -4.69
N MET A 365 29.31 -16.51 -5.27
CA MET A 365 29.17 -16.63 -6.73
C MET A 365 29.22 -15.26 -7.43
N CYS A 366 28.45 -14.28 -6.93
CA CYS A 366 28.46 -12.92 -7.46
C CYS A 366 29.83 -12.24 -7.26
N GLY A 367 30.40 -12.35 -6.06
CA GLY A 367 31.67 -11.75 -5.69
C GLY A 367 32.84 -12.27 -6.51
N VAL A 368 32.94 -13.60 -6.73
CA VAL A 368 33.99 -14.17 -7.59
C VAL A 368 33.83 -13.72 -9.05
N THR A 369 32.60 -13.67 -9.55
CA THR A 369 32.32 -13.23 -10.93
C THR A 369 32.71 -11.75 -11.12
N LEU A 370 32.28 -10.88 -10.21
CA LEU A 370 32.58 -9.45 -10.22
C LEU A 370 34.09 -9.18 -10.03
N ALA A 371 34.72 -9.86 -9.07
CA ALA A 371 36.16 -9.74 -8.82
C ALA A 371 36.98 -10.18 -10.03
N SER A 372 36.60 -11.28 -10.70
CA SER A 372 37.31 -11.78 -11.89
C SER A 372 37.18 -10.81 -13.07
N ALA A 373 35.97 -10.30 -13.34
CA ALA A 373 35.74 -9.33 -14.39
C ALA A 373 36.47 -8.00 -14.12
N ASN A 374 36.43 -7.53 -12.87
CA ASN A 374 37.13 -6.32 -12.46
C ASN A 374 38.65 -6.49 -12.57
N PHE A 375 39.20 -7.63 -12.16
CA PHE A 375 40.64 -7.91 -12.29
C PHE A 375 41.07 -7.83 -13.76
N LEU A 376 40.31 -8.45 -14.66
CA LEU A 376 40.60 -8.40 -16.10
C LEU A 376 40.57 -6.96 -16.64
N LYS A 377 39.57 -6.16 -16.23
CA LYS A 377 39.46 -4.75 -16.61
C LYS A 377 40.64 -3.92 -16.09
N LEU A 378 41.03 -4.09 -14.82
CA LEU A 378 42.14 -3.35 -14.20
C LEU A 378 43.49 -3.67 -14.89
N ILE A 379 43.70 -4.91 -15.33
CA ILE A 379 44.92 -5.32 -16.03
C ILE A 379 44.92 -4.88 -17.50
N LEU A 380 43.85 -5.16 -18.25
CA LEU A 380 43.84 -4.96 -19.71
C LEU A 380 43.57 -3.52 -20.11
N VAL A 381 42.65 -2.84 -19.40
CA VAL A 381 42.19 -1.49 -19.75
C VAL A 381 43.00 -0.46 -18.99
N ASP A 382 42.99 -0.54 -17.66
CA ASP A 382 43.59 0.50 -16.81
C ASP A 382 45.10 0.33 -16.63
N ARG A 383 45.65 -0.84 -17.02
CA ARG A 383 47.07 -1.20 -16.91
C ARG A 383 47.64 -1.00 -15.50
N ILE A 384 46.84 -1.31 -14.48
CA ILE A 384 47.21 -1.21 -13.07
C ILE A 384 48.11 -2.39 -12.68
N ALA A 385 49.04 -2.16 -11.74
CA ALA A 385 49.92 -3.20 -11.24
C ALA A 385 49.12 -4.39 -10.65
N PRO A 386 49.50 -5.65 -10.96
CA PRO A 386 48.75 -6.83 -10.52
C PRO A 386 48.51 -6.93 -9.01
N LEU A 387 49.46 -6.45 -8.19
CA LEU A 387 49.32 -6.43 -6.74
C LEU A 387 48.16 -5.52 -6.28
N ILE A 388 48.08 -4.32 -6.84
CA ILE A 388 47.02 -3.34 -6.53
C ILE A 388 45.67 -3.85 -7.06
N ALA A 389 45.66 -4.39 -8.28
CA ALA A 389 44.46 -4.99 -8.86
C ALA A 389 43.95 -6.16 -8.02
N GLY A 390 44.83 -7.04 -7.52
CA GLY A 390 44.48 -8.13 -6.62
C GLY A 390 43.88 -7.64 -5.30
N CYS A 391 44.45 -6.59 -4.71
CA CYS A 391 43.93 -5.96 -3.49
C CYS A 391 42.50 -5.42 -3.68
N ILE A 392 42.25 -4.70 -4.77
CA ILE A 392 40.91 -4.17 -5.09
C ILE A 392 39.91 -5.32 -5.28
N CYS A 393 40.29 -6.39 -5.99
CA CYS A 393 39.39 -7.49 -6.28
C CYS A 393 39.08 -8.37 -5.06
N LEU A 394 40.06 -8.59 -4.18
CA LEU A 394 39.85 -9.29 -2.91
C LEU A 394 38.93 -8.47 -1.98
N THR A 395 39.15 -7.16 -1.93
CA THR A 395 38.26 -6.24 -1.22
C THR A 395 36.84 -6.31 -1.77
N LEU A 396 36.69 -6.29 -3.09
CA LEU A 396 35.37 -6.34 -3.73
C LEU A 396 34.60 -7.60 -3.31
N LEU A 397 35.26 -8.76 -3.25
CA LEU A 397 34.65 -10.00 -2.79
C LEU A 397 34.16 -9.89 -1.34
N ALA A 398 34.99 -9.34 -0.44
CA ALA A 398 34.63 -9.11 0.95
C ALA A 398 33.50 -8.07 1.11
N ALA A 399 33.52 -7.00 0.30
CA ALA A 399 32.49 -5.97 0.26
C ALA A 399 31.12 -6.55 -0.15
N VAL A 400 31.08 -7.41 -1.18
CA VAL A 400 29.84 -8.08 -1.61
C VAL A 400 29.30 -9.01 -0.52
N LEU A 401 30.16 -9.73 0.20
CA LEU A 401 29.77 -10.59 1.31
C LEU A 401 29.14 -9.79 2.45
N ILE A 402 29.79 -8.71 2.89
CA ILE A 402 29.25 -7.90 3.99
C ILE A 402 28.00 -7.13 3.57
N ALA A 403 27.93 -6.67 2.33
CA ALA A 403 26.76 -6.00 1.78
C ALA A 403 25.50 -6.88 1.85
N LYS A 404 25.61 -8.12 1.38
CA LYS A 404 24.50 -9.10 1.45
C LYS A 404 24.15 -9.46 2.88
N PHE A 405 25.15 -9.64 3.75
CA PHE A 405 24.91 -9.89 5.17
C PHE A 405 24.13 -8.75 5.83
N VAL A 406 24.53 -7.50 5.61
CA VAL A 406 23.82 -6.33 6.15
C VAL A 406 22.42 -6.22 5.54
N GLY A 407 22.31 -6.36 4.21
CA GLY A 407 21.07 -6.25 3.46
C GLY A 407 19.99 -7.25 3.88
N CYS A 408 20.35 -8.48 4.24
CA CYS A 408 19.37 -9.44 4.77
C CYS A 408 19.10 -9.29 6.27
N THR A 409 20.08 -8.83 7.05
CA THR A 409 19.97 -8.83 8.52
C THR A 409 19.16 -7.64 9.03
N LEU A 410 19.38 -6.45 8.48
CA LEU A 410 18.71 -5.24 8.97
C LEU A 410 17.18 -5.31 8.87
N PRO A 411 16.56 -5.71 7.74
CA PRO A 411 15.10 -5.83 7.66
C PRO A 411 14.52 -6.85 8.65
N ILE A 412 15.14 -8.02 8.79
CA ILE A 412 14.68 -9.08 9.71
C ILE A 412 14.79 -8.64 11.17
N LEU A 413 15.80 -7.83 11.51
CA LEU A 413 15.92 -7.25 12.85
C LEU A 413 14.90 -6.15 13.10
N ALA A 414 14.59 -5.32 12.10
CA ALA A 414 13.56 -4.29 12.19
C ALA A 414 12.19 -4.91 12.49
N ASP A 415 11.80 -5.92 11.71
CA ASP A 415 10.58 -6.72 11.88
C ASP A 415 10.44 -7.24 13.32
N LYS A 416 11.49 -7.90 13.84
CA LYS A 416 11.49 -8.44 15.20
C LYS A 416 11.32 -7.37 16.29
N LEU A 417 11.82 -6.15 16.03
CA LEU A 417 11.70 -5.03 16.96
C LEU A 417 10.33 -4.33 16.87
N GLY A 418 9.46 -4.77 15.96
CA GLY A 418 8.14 -4.17 15.71
C GLY A 418 8.20 -2.93 14.82
N PHE A 419 9.29 -2.73 14.08
CA PHE A 419 9.38 -1.69 13.06
C PHE A 419 9.04 -2.28 11.70
N ASP A 420 8.35 -1.49 10.89
CA ASP A 420 8.13 -1.79 9.47
C ASP A 420 9.48 -2.03 8.75
N PRO A 421 9.70 -3.22 8.15
CA PRO A 421 10.92 -3.55 7.42
C PRO A 421 11.19 -2.65 6.21
N ALA A 422 10.16 -2.10 5.55
CA ALA A 422 10.30 -1.20 4.40
C ALA A 422 11.00 0.11 4.78
N VAL A 423 10.94 0.52 6.05
CA VAL A 423 11.67 1.66 6.61
C VAL A 423 13.19 1.43 6.61
N MET A 424 13.66 0.18 6.49
CA MET A 424 15.07 -0.13 6.20
C MET A 424 15.40 0.17 4.74
N ALA A 425 15.18 1.43 4.36
CA ALA A 425 15.27 1.93 3.00
C ALA A 425 16.63 1.60 2.38
N SER A 426 16.61 1.28 1.09
CA SER A 426 17.81 0.94 0.31
C SER A 426 18.94 1.98 0.48
N PRO A 427 18.67 3.31 0.49
CA PRO A 427 19.72 4.31 0.71
C PRO A 427 20.40 4.22 2.08
N PHE A 428 19.66 3.87 3.14
CA PHE A 428 20.22 3.75 4.49
C PHE A 428 21.18 2.56 4.58
N ILE A 429 20.80 1.43 3.98
CA ILE A 429 21.63 0.24 3.87
C ILE A 429 22.92 0.56 3.11
N THR A 430 22.82 1.27 1.97
CA THR A 430 23.99 1.68 1.19
C THR A 430 24.97 2.50 2.02
N THR A 431 24.54 3.46 2.83
CA THR A 431 25.48 4.24 3.67
C THR A 431 26.24 3.38 4.68
N ILE A 432 25.57 2.38 5.29
CA ILE A 432 26.22 1.46 6.21
C ILE A 432 27.22 0.58 5.46
N VAL A 433 26.80 0.02 4.33
CA VAL A 433 27.64 -0.84 3.50
C VAL A 433 28.83 -0.08 2.94
N ASP A 434 28.68 1.20 2.59
CA ASP A 434 29.76 2.06 2.14
C ASP A 434 30.83 2.24 3.22
N ALA A 435 30.42 2.55 4.45
CA ALA A 435 31.34 2.70 5.57
C ALA A 435 32.09 1.38 5.85
N LEU A 436 31.39 0.26 5.88
CA LEU A 436 31.99 -1.06 6.11
C LEU A 436 32.92 -1.49 4.97
N SER A 437 32.51 -1.26 3.72
CA SER A 437 33.30 -1.58 2.52
C SER A 437 34.58 -0.75 2.47
N LEU A 438 34.53 0.53 2.84
CA LEU A 438 35.70 1.39 2.95
C LEU A 438 36.65 0.94 4.06
N LEU A 439 36.13 0.55 5.23
CA LEU A 439 36.95 0.02 6.32
C LEU A 439 37.68 -1.27 5.89
N ILE A 440 36.96 -2.17 5.22
CA ILE A 440 37.53 -3.41 4.68
C ILE A 440 38.59 -3.08 3.62
N PHE A 441 38.28 -2.17 2.69
CA PHE A 441 39.19 -1.76 1.62
C PHE A 441 40.49 -1.18 2.16
N CYS A 442 40.39 -0.20 3.06
CA CYS A 442 41.55 0.45 3.64
C CYS A 442 42.35 -0.51 4.53
N GLY A 443 41.66 -1.41 5.25
CA GLY A 443 42.30 -2.48 6.02
C GLY A 443 43.11 -3.44 5.15
N PHE A 444 42.55 -3.92 4.04
CA PHE A 444 43.26 -4.77 3.08
C PHE A 444 44.43 -4.03 2.42
N ALA A 445 44.22 -2.80 1.98
CA ALA A 445 45.26 -1.97 1.38
C ALA A 445 46.43 -1.75 2.37
N GLY A 446 46.12 -1.46 3.65
CA GLY A 446 47.14 -1.32 4.69
C GLY A 446 47.93 -2.62 4.92
N MET A 447 47.24 -3.76 5.06
CA MET A 447 47.91 -5.04 5.28
C MET A 447 48.76 -5.50 4.08
N LEU A 448 48.24 -5.37 2.86
CA LEU A 448 48.88 -5.90 1.65
C LEU A 448 49.96 -5.00 1.05
N LEU A 449 49.88 -3.67 1.26
CA LEU A 449 50.81 -2.72 0.64
C LEU A 449 51.81 -2.16 1.64
N ILE A 450 51.37 -1.85 2.87
CA ILE A 450 52.26 -1.31 3.92
C ILE A 450 53.01 -2.46 4.62
N GLY A 451 52.34 -3.60 4.85
CA GLY A 451 52.95 -4.80 5.42
C GLY A 451 54.05 -5.44 4.56
N THR A 452 54.08 -5.15 3.25
CA THR A 452 55.16 -5.57 2.34
C THR A 452 56.33 -4.58 2.26
N THR A 453 56.24 -3.42 2.94
CA THR A 453 57.26 -2.36 2.92
C THR A 453 58.05 -2.22 4.22
N VAL A 454 58.00 -3.22 5.10
CA VAL A 454 58.92 -3.43 6.23
C VAL A 454 59.58 -4.79 6.03
#